data_AF-A0A840X6X0-F1
#
_entry.id   AF-A0A840X6X0-F1
#
_cell.length_a   1.000
_cell.length_b   1.000
_cell.length_c   1.000
_cell.angle_alpha   90.00
_cell.angle_beta   90.00
_cell.angle_gamma   90.00
#
_symmetry.space_group_name_H-M   'P 1'
#
loop_
_entity.id
_entity.type
_entity.pdbx_description
1 polymer ?
#
loop_
_entity_poly.entity_id
_entity_poly.type
_entity_poly.pdbx_seq_one_letter_code
_entity_poly.pdbx_strand_id
1 'polypeptide(L)'
;MAQILQIAAIALATVGTGAATMSVMNEDIPDLQVPEGQWEATGALDGRSFDVLGVDTASGAVLEDLLVFRDDTFQSVDCQNYCDFGWSDYKTKEVDGVIHFTVTTICPDAPHTVVFYGQVNGDDITVDGTWTTRRWYWTNQIVLTATGKAMPDMAQDASG
;
A
#
# COMPACT_ATOMS: atom_id res chain seq x y z
N MET A 1 10.88 78.48 33.28
CA MET A 1 9.68 78.54 32.42
C MET A 1 9.77 77.39 31.43
N ALA A 2 8.64 76.68 31.27
CA ALA A 2 8.51 75.30 30.81
C ALA A 2 9.04 75.05 29.39
N GLN A 3 9.69 73.90 29.22
CA GLN A 3 9.95 73.30 27.91
C GLN A 3 9.12 72.02 27.76
N ILE A 4 8.89 71.70 26.48
CA ILE A 4 8.53 70.41 25.88
C ILE A 4 7.01 70.18 25.68
N LEU A 5 6.56 70.62 24.50
CA LEU A 5 5.35 70.14 23.83
C LEU A 5 5.45 68.62 23.62
N GLN A 6 4.44 67.90 24.10
CA GLN A 6 4.13 66.54 23.65
C GLN A 6 3.53 66.61 22.24
N ILE A 7 4.18 65.99 21.27
CA ILE A 7 3.55 65.63 19.99
C ILE A 7 3.64 64.11 19.88
N ALA A 8 2.47 63.48 20.01
CA ALA A 8 2.29 62.05 19.90
C ALA A 8 2.65 61.58 18.49
N ALA A 9 3.64 60.68 18.40
CA ALA A 9 3.91 59.93 17.18
C ALA A 9 2.84 58.84 17.04
N ILE A 10 1.88 59.04 16.13
CA ILE A 10 1.01 57.97 15.67
C ILE A 10 1.85 57.09 14.74
N ALA A 11 2.40 56.01 15.28
CA ALA A 11 2.99 54.95 14.48
C ALA A 11 1.86 54.22 13.74
N LEU A 12 1.83 54.36 12.42
CA LEU A 12 0.95 53.62 11.52
C LEU A 12 1.25 52.13 11.62
N ALA A 13 0.43 51.39 12.37
CA ALA A 13 0.41 49.94 12.36
C ALA A 13 -0.35 49.45 11.11
N THR A 14 0.29 49.47 9.95
CA THR A 14 -0.14 48.61 8.83
C THR A 14 0.48 47.24 9.04
N VAL A 15 -0.14 46.44 9.90
CA VAL A 15 0.08 45.00 9.94
C VAL A 15 -0.46 44.46 8.62
N GLY A 16 0.41 44.38 7.61
CA GLY A 16 0.12 43.58 6.42
C GLY A 16 0.03 42.14 6.88
N THR A 17 -1.18 41.67 7.17
CA THR A 17 -1.50 40.25 7.29
C THR A 17 -1.36 39.62 5.91
N GLY A 18 -0.12 39.44 5.48
CA GLY A 18 0.21 38.44 4.47
C GLY A 18 -0.16 37.10 5.09
N ALA A 19 -1.39 36.65 4.82
CA ALA A 19 -1.81 35.30 5.12
C ALA A 19 -0.82 34.38 4.40
N ALA A 20 0.17 33.87 5.14
CA ALA A 20 0.80 32.62 4.77
C ALA A 20 -0.34 31.60 4.83
N THR A 21 -1.01 31.38 3.70
CA THR A 21 -1.74 30.14 3.49
C THR A 21 -0.67 29.06 3.54
N MET A 22 -0.38 28.56 4.74
CA MET A 22 0.38 27.34 4.88
C MET A 22 -0.45 26.31 4.15
N SER A 23 -0.05 25.98 2.93
CA SER A 23 -0.40 24.73 2.31
C SER A 23 0.00 23.70 3.34
N VAL A 24 -0.97 23.16 4.08
CA VAL A 24 -0.79 21.92 4.80
C VAL A 24 -0.52 20.92 3.69
N MET A 25 0.76 20.76 3.35
CA MET A 25 1.21 19.61 2.57
C MET A 25 0.80 18.45 3.45
N ASN A 26 -0.24 17.73 3.02
CA ASN A 26 -0.61 16.49 3.67
C ASN A 26 0.67 15.65 3.69
N GLU A 27 1.18 15.33 4.89
CA GLU A 27 2.41 14.56 5.02
C GLU A 27 2.24 13.28 4.19
N ASP A 28 3.24 12.97 3.37
CA ASP A 28 3.18 11.79 2.52
C ASP A 28 3.08 10.55 3.41
N ILE A 29 2.05 9.75 3.18
CA ILE A 29 1.78 8.55 3.97
C ILE A 29 2.66 7.45 3.38
N PRO A 30 3.59 6.85 4.15
CA PRO A 30 4.41 5.77 3.64
C PRO A 30 3.54 4.54 3.30
N ASP A 31 3.95 3.77 2.29
CA ASP A 31 3.34 2.46 2.04
C ASP A 31 3.58 1.51 3.21
N LEU A 32 2.92 0.34 3.17
CA LEU A 32 3.12 -0.75 4.11
C LEU A 32 4.62 -1.00 4.33
N GLN A 33 5.04 -0.93 5.59
CA GLN A 33 6.41 -1.24 5.97
C GLN A 33 6.55 -2.76 6.10
N VAL A 34 7.25 -3.37 5.15
CA VAL A 34 7.53 -4.81 5.13
C VAL A 34 8.60 -5.13 6.17
N PRO A 35 8.43 -6.17 7.01
CA PRO A 35 9.43 -6.55 7.99
C PRO A 35 10.81 -6.82 7.36
N GLU A 36 11.86 -6.27 7.96
CA GLU A 36 13.24 -6.47 7.53
C GLU A 36 13.62 -7.96 7.49
N GLY A 37 14.62 -8.28 6.68
CA GLY A 37 15.14 -9.64 6.53
C GLY A 37 15.79 -9.87 5.17
N GLN A 38 16.33 -11.07 5.00
CA GLN A 38 16.90 -11.50 3.72
C GLN A 38 15.78 -11.96 2.79
N TRP A 39 15.33 -11.04 1.94
CA TRP A 39 14.29 -11.28 0.94
C TRP A 39 14.92 -11.67 -0.40
N GLU A 40 14.53 -12.83 -0.93
CA GLU A 40 15.09 -13.39 -2.17
C GLU A 40 13.98 -13.80 -3.13
N ALA A 41 14.26 -13.77 -4.44
CA ALA A 41 13.39 -14.38 -5.45
C ALA A 41 13.69 -15.88 -5.49
N THR A 42 12.86 -16.68 -4.82
CA THR A 42 13.10 -18.12 -4.62
C THR A 42 12.12 -19.01 -5.39
N GLY A 43 11.08 -18.45 -5.99
CA GLY A 43 9.97 -19.21 -6.60
C GLY A 43 9.15 -20.03 -5.62
N ALA A 44 9.30 -19.84 -4.29
CA ALA A 44 8.72 -20.75 -3.28
C ALA A 44 7.18 -20.84 -3.31
N LEU A 45 6.49 -19.89 -3.96
CA LEU A 45 5.04 -19.91 -4.12
C LEU A 45 4.60 -20.16 -5.57
N ASP A 46 5.53 -20.39 -6.51
CA ASP A 46 5.19 -20.55 -7.92
C ASP A 46 4.23 -21.72 -8.17
N GLY A 47 3.26 -21.47 -9.03
CA GLY A 47 2.18 -22.41 -9.34
C GLY A 47 1.02 -22.36 -8.33
N ARG A 48 1.18 -21.65 -7.21
CA ARG A 48 0.12 -21.51 -6.20
C ARG A 48 -0.80 -20.34 -6.53
N SER A 49 -2.05 -20.49 -6.14
CA SER A 49 -3.03 -19.41 -6.16
C SER A 49 -3.87 -19.45 -4.89
N PHE A 50 -4.31 -18.29 -4.42
CA PHE A 50 -5.08 -18.16 -3.20
C PHE A 50 -6.29 -17.28 -3.42
N ASP A 51 -7.46 -17.81 -3.07
CA ASP A 51 -8.69 -17.02 -2.99
C ASP A 51 -8.73 -16.35 -1.62
N VAL A 52 -8.74 -15.01 -1.60
CA VAL A 52 -8.64 -14.22 -0.37
C VAL A 52 -9.85 -13.31 -0.20
N LEU A 53 -10.35 -13.26 1.04
CA LEU A 53 -11.36 -12.32 1.49
C LEU A 53 -10.70 -11.34 2.45
N GLY A 54 -10.70 -10.07 2.07
CA GLY A 54 -10.14 -8.96 2.82
C GLY A 54 -11.13 -7.88 3.18
N VAL A 55 -10.65 -6.93 3.95
CA VAL A 55 -11.39 -5.75 4.40
C VAL A 55 -10.50 -4.51 4.33
N ASP A 56 -11.08 -3.40 3.90
CA ASP A 56 -10.54 -2.07 4.21
C ASP A 56 -10.72 -1.84 5.71
N THR A 57 -9.60 -1.73 6.42
CA THR A 57 -9.58 -1.57 7.88
C THR A 57 -10.21 -0.26 8.37
N ALA A 58 -10.31 0.76 7.52
CA ALA A 58 -10.89 2.04 7.86
C ALA A 58 -12.41 2.07 7.65
N SER A 59 -12.91 1.53 6.53
CA SER A 59 -14.34 1.59 6.17
C SER A 59 -15.12 0.31 6.47
N GLY A 60 -14.45 -0.83 6.62
CA GLY A 60 -15.06 -2.15 6.70
C GLY A 60 -15.58 -2.68 5.36
N ALA A 61 -15.27 -2.02 4.25
CA ALA A 61 -15.61 -2.51 2.92
C ALA A 61 -14.93 -3.86 2.67
N VAL A 62 -15.68 -4.82 2.14
CA VAL A 62 -15.19 -6.16 1.79
C VAL A 62 -14.46 -6.09 0.46
N LEU A 63 -13.34 -6.79 0.37
CA LEU A 63 -12.46 -6.88 -0.80
C LEU A 63 -12.24 -8.37 -1.10
N GLU A 64 -12.60 -8.83 -2.29
CA GLU A 64 -12.36 -10.21 -2.74
C GLU A 64 -11.23 -10.17 -3.77
N ASP A 65 -10.26 -11.08 -3.72
CA ASP A 65 -9.19 -11.12 -4.72
C ASP A 65 -8.67 -12.55 -4.91
N LEU A 66 -8.07 -12.79 -6.08
CA LEU A 66 -7.32 -13.99 -6.38
C LEU A 66 -5.85 -13.62 -6.54
N LEU A 67 -5.01 -14.15 -5.65
CA LEU A 67 -3.57 -13.94 -5.67
C LEU A 67 -2.90 -15.10 -6.39
N VAL A 68 -2.16 -14.81 -7.47
CA VAL A 68 -1.54 -15.81 -8.34
C VAL A 68 -0.03 -15.63 -8.33
N PHE A 69 0.70 -16.73 -8.13
CA PHE A 69 2.16 -16.77 -8.15
C PHE A 69 2.64 -17.69 -9.28
N ARG A 70 3.56 -17.20 -10.11
CA ARG A 70 4.09 -17.93 -11.27
C ARG A 70 5.44 -17.38 -11.71
N ASP A 71 6.42 -18.24 -11.93
CA ASP A 71 7.72 -17.91 -12.51
C ASP A 71 8.38 -16.69 -11.82
N ASP A 72 8.52 -16.72 -10.50
CA ASP A 72 9.02 -15.63 -9.65
C ASP A 72 8.19 -14.33 -9.68
N THR A 73 7.01 -14.37 -10.31
CA THR A 73 6.10 -13.22 -10.42
C THR A 73 4.78 -13.44 -9.70
N PHE A 74 4.15 -12.33 -9.34
CA PHE A 74 2.88 -12.25 -8.64
C PHE A 74 1.90 -11.39 -9.42
N GLN A 75 0.63 -11.77 -9.35
CA GLN A 75 -0.48 -10.96 -9.83
C GLN A 75 -1.65 -11.04 -8.84
N SER A 76 -2.23 -9.88 -8.54
CA SER A 76 -3.57 -9.73 -7.98
C SER A 76 -4.54 -9.58 -9.14
N VAL A 77 -5.58 -10.42 -9.20
CA VAL A 77 -6.60 -10.36 -10.25
C VAL A 77 -7.39 -9.06 -10.16
N ASP A 78 -7.65 -8.56 -8.96
CA ASP A 78 -8.32 -7.27 -8.78
C ASP A 78 -7.46 -6.09 -9.26
N CYS A 79 -6.18 -6.05 -8.94
CA CYS A 79 -5.27 -5.03 -9.47
C CYS A 79 -5.21 -5.10 -11.01
N GLN A 80 -5.13 -6.30 -11.55
CA GLN A 80 -5.14 -6.54 -13.00
C GLN A 80 -6.43 -6.03 -13.66
N ASN A 81 -7.59 -6.32 -13.07
CA ASN A 81 -8.88 -5.85 -13.58
C ASN A 81 -9.05 -4.33 -13.44
N TYR A 82 -8.48 -3.74 -12.38
CA TYR A 82 -8.63 -2.32 -12.09
C TYR A 82 -7.78 -1.42 -13.00
N CYS A 83 -6.50 -1.74 -13.18
CA CYS A 83 -5.57 -0.90 -13.97
C CYS A 83 -4.51 -1.71 -14.73
N ASP A 84 -4.74 -2.98 -15.08
CA ASP A 84 -3.76 -3.74 -15.89
C ASP A 84 -2.34 -3.71 -15.29
N PHE A 85 -2.25 -3.90 -13.96
CA PHE A 85 -0.97 -3.85 -13.23
C PHE A 85 0.06 -4.87 -13.73
N GLY A 86 -0.39 -5.91 -14.44
CA GLY A 86 0.47 -6.94 -14.98
C GLY A 86 1.03 -7.87 -13.90
N TRP A 87 2.22 -8.40 -14.17
CA TRP A 87 2.96 -9.29 -13.28
C TRP A 87 4.09 -8.51 -12.62
N SER A 88 4.27 -8.69 -11.31
CA SER A 88 5.34 -8.04 -10.53
C SER A 88 6.23 -9.07 -9.86
N ASP A 89 7.54 -8.83 -9.82
CA ASP A 89 8.46 -9.71 -9.10
C ASP A 89 8.08 -9.78 -7.62
N TYR A 90 7.97 -10.99 -7.08
CA TYR A 90 7.80 -11.19 -5.64
C TYR A 90 9.06 -11.74 -5.01
N LYS A 91 9.20 -11.49 -3.71
CA LYS A 91 10.27 -12.06 -2.91
C LYS A 91 9.68 -12.84 -1.77
N THR A 92 10.42 -13.83 -1.29
CA THR A 92 10.05 -14.58 -0.11
C THR A 92 11.18 -14.66 0.90
N LYS A 93 10.82 -15.06 2.10
CA LYS A 93 11.71 -15.58 3.13
C LYS A 93 10.93 -16.61 3.94
N GLU A 94 11.64 -17.57 4.53
CA GLU A 94 11.03 -18.55 5.43
C GLU A 94 11.39 -18.20 6.88
N VAL A 95 10.39 -18.23 7.77
CA VAL A 95 10.57 -18.03 9.21
C VAL A 95 9.77 -19.11 9.93
N ASP A 96 10.44 -19.97 10.70
CA ASP A 96 9.82 -21.04 11.48
C ASP A 96 8.84 -21.93 10.67
N GLY A 97 9.17 -22.20 9.39
CA GLY A 97 8.35 -23.00 8.48
C GLY A 97 7.18 -22.27 7.82
N VAL A 98 7.01 -20.97 8.09
CA VAL A 98 6.05 -20.10 7.41
C VAL A 98 6.74 -19.37 6.27
N ILE A 99 6.15 -19.42 5.07
CA ILE A 99 6.64 -18.66 3.93
C ILE A 99 6.06 -17.25 4.02
N HIS A 100 6.92 -16.26 4.18
CA HIS A 100 6.55 -14.86 4.04
C HIS A 100 6.80 -14.43 2.60
N PHE A 101 5.92 -13.62 2.03
CA PHE A 101 6.16 -12.98 0.74
C PHE A 101 5.97 -11.47 0.82
N THR A 102 6.60 -10.77 -0.11
CA THR A 102 6.34 -9.36 -0.36
C THR A 102 6.40 -9.05 -1.85
N VAL A 103 5.56 -8.13 -2.27
CA VAL A 103 5.48 -7.64 -3.64
C VAL A 103 5.00 -6.20 -3.64
N THR A 104 5.56 -5.39 -4.53
CA THR A 104 5.07 -4.06 -4.85
C THR A 104 4.58 -4.06 -6.29
N THR A 105 3.31 -3.73 -6.49
CA THR A 105 2.68 -3.65 -7.81
C THR A 105 2.37 -2.19 -8.14
N ILE A 106 2.49 -1.82 -9.41
CA ILE A 106 2.34 -0.43 -9.88
C ILE A 106 1.38 -0.41 -11.07
N CYS A 107 0.38 0.47 -11.00
CA CYS A 107 -0.53 0.75 -12.11
C CYS A 107 0.22 1.53 -13.20
N PRO A 108 0.21 1.08 -14.47
CA PRO A 108 0.90 1.77 -15.57
C PRO A 108 0.32 3.15 -15.89
N ASP A 109 -0.99 3.35 -15.66
CA ASP A 109 -1.72 4.51 -16.18
C ASP A 109 -2.14 5.54 -15.11
N ALA A 110 -1.99 5.21 -13.84
CA ALA A 110 -2.37 6.08 -12.73
C ALA A 110 -1.43 5.87 -11.53
N PRO A 111 -1.32 6.84 -10.60
CA PRO A 111 -0.31 6.80 -9.56
C PRO A 111 -0.76 5.93 -8.38
N HIS A 112 -1.13 4.68 -8.68
CA HIS A 112 -1.50 3.65 -7.72
C HIS A 112 -0.31 2.72 -7.51
N THR A 113 0.02 2.52 -6.24
CA THR A 113 1.01 1.54 -5.79
C THR A 113 0.33 0.66 -4.76
N VAL A 114 0.45 -0.66 -4.93
CA VAL A 114 -0.03 -1.61 -3.92
C VAL A 114 1.14 -2.41 -3.41
N VAL A 115 1.37 -2.32 -2.10
CA VAL A 115 2.37 -3.15 -1.41
C VAL A 115 1.64 -4.23 -0.66
N PHE A 116 2.04 -5.48 -0.88
CA PHE A 116 1.54 -6.64 -0.16
C PHE A 116 2.65 -7.24 0.69
N TYR A 117 2.28 -7.67 1.88
CA TYR A 117 3.05 -8.56 2.73
C TYR A 117 2.13 -9.69 3.17
N GLY A 118 2.49 -10.92 2.88
CA GLY A 118 1.68 -12.06 3.29
C GLY A 118 2.48 -13.19 3.90
N GLN A 119 1.75 -14.06 4.58
CA GLN A 119 2.25 -15.21 5.30
C GLN A 119 1.46 -16.42 4.85
N VAL A 120 2.17 -17.45 4.43
CA VAL A 120 1.60 -18.69 3.92
C VAL A 120 2.05 -19.83 4.83
N ASN A 121 1.07 -20.48 5.45
CA ASN A 121 1.28 -21.64 6.32
C ASN A 121 0.47 -22.82 5.77
N GLY A 122 1.14 -23.72 5.06
CA GLY A 122 0.44 -24.75 4.29
C GLY A 122 -0.47 -24.10 3.25
N ASP A 123 -1.77 -24.35 3.35
CA ASP A 123 -2.82 -23.83 2.46
C ASP A 123 -3.47 -22.54 2.97
N ASP A 124 -3.13 -22.11 4.18
CA ASP A 124 -3.62 -20.86 4.74
C ASP A 124 -2.75 -19.68 4.30
N ILE A 125 -3.40 -18.57 3.97
CA ILE A 125 -2.73 -17.30 3.69
C ILE A 125 -3.34 -16.19 4.54
N THR A 126 -2.48 -15.32 5.07
CA THR A 126 -2.85 -14.00 5.57
C THR A 126 -2.08 -12.94 4.82
N VAL A 127 -2.70 -11.79 4.58
CA VAL A 127 -2.11 -10.69 3.80
C VAL A 127 -2.44 -9.37 4.47
N ASP A 128 -1.42 -8.54 4.64
CA ASP A 128 -1.55 -7.12 4.93
C ASP A 128 -1.15 -6.35 3.66
N GLY A 129 -1.85 -5.25 3.39
CA GLY A 129 -1.58 -4.46 2.20
C GLY A 129 -1.88 -2.98 2.38
N THR A 130 -1.25 -2.17 1.54
CA THR A 130 -1.65 -0.77 1.33
C THR A 130 -1.86 -0.53 -0.14
N TRP A 131 -3.05 -0.06 -0.52
CA TRP A 131 -3.28 0.58 -1.81
C TRP A 131 -3.12 2.07 -1.64
N THR A 132 -2.11 2.65 -2.29
CA THR A 132 -1.82 4.07 -2.18
C THR A 132 -1.97 4.77 -3.51
N THR A 133 -2.75 5.85 -3.51
CA THR A 133 -2.82 6.81 -4.61
C THR A 133 -2.04 8.07 -4.23
N ARG A 134 -0.93 8.36 -4.93
CA ARG A 134 -0.09 9.53 -4.65
C ARG A 134 -0.19 10.60 -5.74
N ARG A 135 -0.52 11.83 -5.36
CA ARG A 135 -0.43 13.00 -6.24
C ARG A 135 0.32 14.12 -5.52
N TRP A 136 0.75 15.13 -6.28
CA TRP A 136 1.58 16.21 -5.76
C TRP A 136 0.99 17.01 -4.59
N TYR A 137 -0.33 16.97 -4.39
CA TYR A 137 -1.05 17.73 -3.35
C TYR A 137 -1.88 16.85 -2.40
N TRP A 138 -1.90 15.53 -2.59
CA TRP A 138 -2.61 14.62 -1.69
C TRP A 138 -2.15 13.18 -1.87
N THR A 139 -2.24 12.43 -0.78
CA THR A 139 -2.08 10.98 -0.74
C THR A 139 -3.35 10.40 -0.13
N ASN A 140 -3.94 9.40 -0.79
CA ASN A 140 -4.96 8.56 -0.20
C ASN A 140 -4.41 7.15 -0.10
N GLN A 141 -4.60 6.51 1.05
CA GLN A 141 -4.18 5.15 1.28
C GLN A 141 -5.34 4.36 1.87
N ILE A 142 -5.55 3.17 1.32
CA ILE A 142 -6.43 2.15 1.87
C ILE A 142 -5.51 1.10 2.50
N VAL A 143 -5.72 0.82 3.78
CA VAL A 143 -5.01 -0.25 4.50
C VAL A 143 -5.94 -1.46 4.54
N LEU A 144 -5.47 -2.57 3.98
CA LEU A 144 -6.25 -3.80 3.87
C LEU A 144 -5.60 -4.93 4.65
N THR A 145 -6.45 -5.81 5.19
CA THR A 145 -6.05 -7.12 5.70
C THR A 145 -6.93 -8.18 5.05
N ALA A 146 -6.37 -9.33 4.72
CA ALA A 146 -7.07 -10.43 4.07
C ALA A 146 -6.64 -11.79 4.61
N THR A 147 -7.55 -12.75 4.52
CA THR A 147 -7.26 -14.15 4.79
C THR A 147 -7.85 -15.01 3.68
N GLY A 148 -7.24 -16.16 3.41
CA GLY A 148 -7.69 -17.00 2.32
C GLY A 148 -7.24 -18.44 2.43
N LYS A 149 -7.48 -19.17 1.34
CA LYS A 149 -7.07 -20.56 1.17
C LYS A 149 -6.45 -20.76 -0.20
N ALA A 150 -5.49 -21.68 -0.26
CA ALA A 150 -4.98 -22.16 -1.53
C ALA A 150 -6.12 -22.74 -2.36
N MET A 151 -6.15 -22.39 -3.64
CA MET A 151 -7.02 -23.06 -4.59
C MET A 151 -6.46 -24.45 -4.92
N PRO A 152 -7.33 -25.44 -5.20
CA PRO A 152 -6.87 -26.74 -5.67
C PRO A 152 -6.06 -26.58 -6.95
N ASP A 153 -4.95 -27.32 -7.05
CA ASP A 153 -4.18 -27.40 -8.29
C ASP A 153 -5.09 -27.96 -9.39
N MET A 154 -5.46 -27.13 -10.36
CA MET A 154 -6.23 -27.58 -11.54
C MET A 154 -5.52 -28.69 -12.34
N ALA A 155 -4.24 -28.98 -12.04
CA ALA A 155 -3.48 -30.07 -12.63
C ALA A 155 -3.84 -31.47 -12.06
N GLN A 156 -4.45 -31.57 -10.87
CA GLN A 156 -4.78 -32.88 -10.27
C GLN A 156 -6.14 -33.45 -10.72
N ASP A 157 -7.05 -32.62 -11.23
CA ASP A 157 -8.40 -33.04 -11.61
C ASP A 157 -8.50 -33.67 -13.02
N ALA A 158 -7.39 -33.72 -13.77
CA ALA A 158 -7.35 -34.29 -15.13
C ALA A 158 -7.04 -35.80 -15.19
N SER A 159 -6.96 -36.48 -14.04
CA SER A 159 -6.63 -37.91 -13.94
C SER A 159 -7.75 -38.82 -13.41
N GLY A 160 -9.01 -38.34 -13.42
CA GLY A 160 -10.20 -39.13 -13.07
C GLY A 160 -10.84 -39.85 -14.25
#